data_AF-A0A1Z5L3K2-F1
#
_entry.id   AF-A0A1Z5L3K2-F1
#
_cell.length_a   1.000
_cell.length_b   1.000
_cell.length_c   1.000
_cell.angle_alpha   90.00
_cell.angle_beta   90.00
_cell.angle_gamma   90.00
#
_symmetry.space_group_name_H-M   'P 1'
#
loop_
_entity.id
_entity.type
_entity.pdbx_description
1 polymer ?
#
loop_
_entity_poly.entity_id
_entity_poly.type
_entity_poly.pdbx_seq_one_letter_code
_entity_poly.pdbx_strand_id
1 'polypeptide(L)'
;MQAAGVRPLVHEIFTNYAHFDGVRPLVHEIFTNYAHFDANGCLQISEYHMQNFCPLSSVNLCKGAIMQEYLERRRKQGVEFERIAYVGDGHNDLCPCLRLRDSDYIFPRQDYTLAKRIQKDPERIKASVHPWRTGIDIASILLKESTF
;
A
#
# COMPACT_ATOMS: atom_id res chain seq x y z
N MET A 1 10.12 11.34 -32.83
CA MET A 1 9.09 10.42 -32.32
C MET A 1 9.80 9.19 -31.78
N GLN A 2 9.90 9.06 -30.47
CA GLN A 2 10.32 7.82 -29.81
C GLN A 2 9.21 7.48 -28.82
N ALA A 3 8.61 6.31 -29.01
CA ALA A 3 7.67 5.74 -28.07
C ALA A 3 8.44 5.43 -26.78
N ALA A 4 8.14 6.16 -25.71
CA ALA A 4 8.61 5.81 -24.39
C ALA A 4 7.76 4.64 -23.89
N GLY A 5 8.39 3.46 -23.87
CA GLY A 5 7.76 2.20 -23.51
C GLY A 5 7.11 2.24 -22.13
N VAL A 6 5.92 1.66 -22.07
CA VAL A 6 5.23 1.30 -20.83
C VAL A 6 6.17 0.42 -20.02
N ARG A 7 6.66 0.92 -18.88
CA ARG A 7 7.37 0.09 -17.91
C ARG A 7 6.30 -0.55 -17.02
N PRO A 8 6.25 -1.89 -16.89
CA PRO A 8 5.41 -2.51 -15.88
C PRO A 8 5.95 -2.11 -14.49
N LEU A 9 5.22 -1.21 -13.83
CA LEU A 9 5.50 -0.80 -12.47
C LEU A 9 4.85 -1.84 -11.54
N VAL A 10 5.68 -2.65 -10.87
CA VAL A 10 5.20 -3.51 -9.81
C VAL A 10 6.01 -3.29 -8.54
N HIS A 11 5.25 -3.19 -7.45
CA HIS A 11 5.60 -3.32 -6.03
C HIS A 11 6.08 -2.07 -5.27
N GLU A 12 5.11 -1.28 -4.82
CA GLU A 12 5.28 -0.47 -3.61
C GLU A 12 4.69 -1.22 -2.42
N ILE A 13 5.57 -1.74 -1.56
CA ILE A 13 5.21 -2.49 -0.35
C ILE A 13 5.14 -1.50 0.82
N PHE A 14 3.93 -1.22 1.31
CA PHE A 14 3.73 -0.54 2.59
C PHE A 14 3.93 -1.53 3.74
N THR A 15 5.18 -1.85 4.09
CA THR A 15 5.48 -2.64 5.29
C THR A 15 6.44 -1.94 6.23
N ASN A 16 6.06 -1.97 7.51
CA ASN A 16 6.82 -1.48 8.66
C ASN A 16 8.00 -2.44 8.96
N TYR A 17 9.02 -2.51 8.10
CA TYR A 17 10.21 -3.34 8.33
C TYR A 17 11.47 -2.69 7.74
N ALA A 18 12.22 -1.98 8.58
CA ALA A 18 13.35 -1.14 8.18
C ALA A 18 14.72 -1.86 8.04
N HIS A 19 14.80 -3.19 8.16
CA HIS A 19 16.10 -3.90 8.14
C HIS A 19 16.07 -5.26 7.43
N PHE A 20 15.73 -5.26 6.14
CA PHE A 20 16.18 -6.31 5.22
C PHE A 20 17.00 -5.64 4.12
N ASP A 21 18.32 -5.78 4.18
CA ASP A 21 19.27 -5.10 3.27
C ASP A 21 19.01 -5.40 1.78
N GLY A 22 18.30 -6.50 1.47
CA GLY A 22 17.95 -6.87 0.10
C GLY A 22 16.77 -6.12 -0.53
N VAL A 23 15.87 -5.50 0.26
CA VAL A 23 14.64 -4.88 -0.28
C VAL A 23 14.65 -3.36 -0.26
N ARG A 24 15.55 -2.72 0.52
CA ARG A 24 15.61 -1.26 0.62
C ARG A 24 15.73 -0.55 -0.75
N PRO A 25 16.56 -1.04 -1.71
CA PRO A 25 16.65 -0.43 -3.03
C PRO A 25 15.34 -0.47 -3.85
N LEU A 26 14.40 -1.34 -3.48
CA LEU A 26 13.09 -1.47 -4.12
C LEU A 26 12.05 -0.51 -3.51
N VAL A 27 12.34 0.13 -2.38
CA VAL A 27 11.42 1.03 -1.67
C VAL A 27 11.68 2.47 -2.07
N HIS A 28 10.76 3.05 -2.83
CA HIS A 28 10.84 4.45 -3.26
C HIS A 28 10.62 5.44 -2.12
N GLU A 29 9.59 5.22 -1.30
CA GLU A 29 9.21 6.15 -0.23
C GLU A 29 8.58 5.41 0.96
N ILE A 30 8.78 5.93 2.17
CA ILE A 30 8.25 5.36 3.42
C ILE A 30 7.36 6.39 4.09
N PHE A 31 6.14 5.99 4.40
CA PHE A 31 5.16 6.81 5.12
C PHE A 31 4.83 6.14 6.45
N THR A 32 5.22 6.76 7.55
CA THR A 32 5.03 6.22 8.90
C THR A 32 4.99 7.35 9.91
N ASN A 33 4.47 7.08 11.10
CA ASN A 33 4.68 7.98 12.23
C ASN A 33 6.18 8.14 12.47
N TYR A 34 6.62 9.37 12.69
CA TYR A 34 8.03 9.64 12.93
C TYR A 34 8.46 8.98 14.23
N ALA A 35 9.65 8.41 14.24
CA ALA A 35 10.19 7.74 15.41
C ALA A 35 11.68 8.05 15.54
N HIS A 36 12.12 8.40 16.75
CA HIS A 36 13.53 8.57 17.09
C HIS A 36 13.77 8.18 18.54
N PHE A 37 15.02 7.89 18.91
CA PHE A 37 15.40 7.71 20.31
C PHE A 37 15.90 9.04 20.87
N ASP A 38 15.47 9.41 22.07
CA ASP A 38 15.99 10.58 22.77
C ASP A 38 17.34 10.30 23.44
N ALA A 39 17.90 11.31 24.12
CA ALA A 39 19.19 11.21 24.81
C ALA A 39 19.22 10.17 25.94
N ASN A 40 18.06 9.76 26.44
CA ASN A 40 17.93 8.73 27.48
C ASN A 40 17.72 7.32 26.87
N GLY A 41 17.70 7.21 25.54
CA GLY A 41 17.41 5.96 24.84
C GLY A 41 15.93 5.58 24.84
N CYS A 42 15.02 6.53 25.11
CA CYS A 42 13.58 6.28 25.04
C CYS A 42 13.06 6.51 23.62
N LEU A 43 12.20 5.61 23.13
CA LEU A 43 11.55 5.74 21.83
C LEU A 43 10.49 6.84 21.88
N GLN A 44 10.74 7.91 21.13
CA GLN A 44 9.81 9.01 20.90
C GLN A 44 9.11 8.80 19.56
N ILE A 45 7.77 8.82 19.57
CA ILE A 45 6.93 8.68 18.38
C ILE A 45 6.08 9.94 18.24
N SER A 46 6.05 10.53 17.05
CA SER A 46 5.13 11.61 16.70
C SER A 46 4.32 11.28 15.45
N GLU A 47 3.18 11.94 15.33
CA GLU A 47 2.21 11.70 14.28
C GLU A 47 2.77 12.04 12.90
N TYR A 48 2.50 11.22 11.89
CA TYR A 48 2.80 11.58 10.50
C TYR A 48 1.99 12.82 10.08
N HIS A 49 0.71 12.83 10.43
CA HIS A 49 -0.19 13.97 10.27
C HIS A 49 -1.31 13.92 11.32
N MET A 50 -2.09 14.99 11.47
CA MET A 50 -3.32 14.96 12.27
C MET A 50 -4.54 15.02 11.37
N GLN A 51 -5.46 14.08 11.54
CA GLN A 51 -6.68 13.98 10.73
C GLN A 51 -7.93 13.69 11.56
N ASN A 52 -9.06 14.28 11.15
CA ASN A 52 -10.40 14.00 11.66
C ASN A 52 -11.41 13.63 10.54
N PHE A 53 -10.95 13.58 9.29
CA PHE A 53 -11.80 13.39 8.12
C PHE A 53 -12.05 11.93 7.76
N CYS A 54 -11.23 11.00 8.25
CA CYS A 54 -11.29 9.58 7.90
C CYS A 54 -11.69 8.72 9.11
N PRO A 55 -12.93 8.19 9.13
CA PRO A 55 -13.40 7.35 10.24
C PRO A 55 -12.85 5.90 10.18
N LEU A 56 -12.14 5.53 9.10
CA LEU A 56 -11.59 4.19 8.90
C LEU A 56 -10.11 4.08 9.32
N SER A 57 -9.50 5.19 9.72
CA SER A 57 -8.07 5.28 10.03
C SER A 57 -7.87 5.95 11.38
N SER A 58 -6.69 5.75 11.98
CA SER A 58 -6.32 6.44 13.20
C SER A 58 -6.09 7.93 12.95
N VAL A 59 -6.20 8.75 14.00
CA VAL A 59 -6.06 10.22 13.93
C VAL A 59 -4.69 10.67 13.42
N ASN A 60 -3.69 9.80 13.57
CA ASN A 60 -2.29 10.11 13.30
C ASN A 60 -1.78 9.60 11.93
N LEU A 61 -2.53 8.75 11.24
CA LEU A 61 -2.09 8.17 9.96
C LEU A 61 -3.28 7.61 9.16
N CYS A 62 -3.57 8.19 8.00
CA CYS A 62 -4.58 7.67 7.08
C CYS A 62 -3.92 7.15 5.81
N LYS A 63 -3.65 5.84 5.77
CA LYS A 63 -2.92 5.18 4.67
C LYS A 63 -3.52 5.47 3.30
N GLY A 64 -4.85 5.49 3.20
CA GLY A 64 -5.49 5.72 1.90
C GLY A 64 -5.51 7.18 1.46
N ALA A 65 -5.45 8.16 2.39
CA ALA A 65 -5.26 9.56 2.01
C ALA A 65 -3.82 9.79 1.53
N ILE A 66 -2.86 9.25 2.27
CA ILE A 66 -1.43 9.27 1.92
C ILE A 66 -1.21 8.62 0.55
N MET A 67 -1.84 7.48 0.27
CA MET A 67 -1.77 6.82 -1.03
C MET A 67 -2.29 7.72 -2.16
N GLN A 68 -3.44 8.38 -1.98
CA GLN A 68 -3.97 9.28 -3.01
C GLN A 68 -3.07 10.50 -3.24
N GLU A 69 -2.56 11.10 -2.16
CA GLU A 69 -1.62 12.22 -2.25
C GLU A 69 -0.33 11.83 -2.96
N TYR A 70 0.22 10.65 -2.64
CA TYR A 70 1.38 10.09 -3.29
C TYR A 70 1.15 9.91 -4.80
N LEU A 71 0.07 9.22 -5.18
CA LEU A 71 -0.25 8.97 -6.59
C LEU A 71 -0.44 10.27 -7.37
N GLU A 72 -1.12 11.26 -6.79
CA GLU A 72 -1.30 12.58 -7.39
C GLU A 72 0.04 13.32 -7.55
N ARG A 73 0.91 13.26 -6.55
CA ARG A 73 2.26 13.83 -6.63
C ARG A 73 3.10 13.16 -7.72
N ARG A 74 3.07 11.83 -7.82
CA ARG A 74 3.77 11.08 -8.87
C ARG A 74 3.25 11.39 -10.26
N ARG A 75 1.92 11.53 -10.41
CA ARG A 75 1.29 11.98 -11.65
C ARG A 75 1.78 13.35 -12.09
N LYS A 76 1.86 14.31 -11.18
CA LYS A 76 2.43 15.65 -11.45
C LYS A 76 3.91 15.61 -11.85
N GLN A 77 4.62 14.56 -11.46
CA GLN A 77 6.01 14.30 -11.84
C GLN A 77 6.13 13.48 -13.14
N GLY A 78 5.02 13.27 -13.87
CA GLY A 78 5.00 12.53 -15.13
C GLY A 78 5.03 11.02 -14.98
N VAL A 79 4.76 10.49 -13.78
CA VAL A 79 4.71 9.04 -13.52
C VAL A 79 3.26 8.63 -13.33
N GLU A 80 2.78 7.77 -14.22
CA GLU A 80 1.45 7.17 -14.15
C GLU A 80 1.59 5.66 -13.91
N PHE A 81 0.84 5.16 -12.93
CA PHE A 81 0.81 3.74 -12.60
C PHE A 81 -0.36 3.09 -13.33
N GLU A 82 -0.05 2.15 -14.22
CA GLU A 82 -1.06 1.34 -14.91
C GLU A 82 -1.91 0.57 -13.89
N ARG A 83 -1.26 -0.02 -12.89
CA ARG A 83 -1.88 -0.84 -11.85
C ARG A 83 -1.27 -0.55 -10.48
N ILE A 84 -2.12 -0.54 -9.46
CA ILE A 84 -1.73 -0.45 -8.05
C ILE A 84 -1.97 -1.80 -7.40
N ALA A 85 -0.97 -2.31 -6.68
CA ALA A 85 -1.06 -3.53 -5.88
C ALA A 85 -0.95 -3.17 -4.39
N TYR A 86 -2.06 -3.18 -3.67
CA TYR A 86 -2.07 -2.88 -2.24
C TYR A 86 -1.98 -4.17 -1.42
N VAL A 87 -0.98 -4.28 -0.54
CA VAL A 87 -0.77 -5.43 0.34
C VAL A 87 -1.00 -5.00 1.79
N GLY A 88 -1.82 -5.73 2.54
CA GLY A 88 -2.08 -5.41 3.95
C GLY A 88 -2.84 -6.51 4.70
N ASP A 89 -3.02 -6.32 6.01
CA ASP A 89 -3.63 -7.32 6.90
C ASP A 89 -4.53 -6.70 7.98
N GLY A 90 -4.30 -5.43 8.32
CA GLY A 90 -4.88 -4.76 9.47
C GLY A 90 -6.20 -4.06 9.21
N HIS A 91 -6.79 -3.54 10.29
CA HIS A 91 -8.01 -2.73 10.22
C HIS A 91 -7.81 -1.45 9.40
N ASN A 92 -6.68 -0.78 9.59
CA ASN A 92 -6.31 0.50 8.97
C ASN A 92 -5.95 0.38 7.48
N ASP A 93 -5.95 -0.83 6.93
CA ASP A 93 -5.68 -1.11 5.52
C ASP A 93 -6.96 -1.11 4.65
N LEU A 94 -8.15 -1.08 5.24
CA LEU A 94 -9.39 -1.05 4.43
C LEU A 94 -9.53 0.26 3.65
N CYS A 95 -9.10 1.36 4.25
CA CYS A 95 -9.29 2.69 3.71
C CYS A 95 -8.60 2.93 2.33
N PRO A 96 -7.35 2.49 2.10
CA PRO A 96 -6.76 2.48 0.76
C PRO A 96 -7.49 1.52 -0.19
N CYS A 97 -7.86 0.31 0.26
CA CYS A 97 -8.56 -0.68 -0.58
C CYS A 97 -9.86 -0.15 -1.20
N LEU A 98 -10.63 0.64 -0.45
CA LEU A 98 -11.87 1.27 -0.92
C LEU A 98 -11.67 2.36 -1.99
N ARG A 99 -10.43 2.81 -2.21
CA ARG A 99 -10.07 3.89 -3.14
C ARG A 99 -9.41 3.39 -4.42
N LEU A 100 -9.17 2.09 -4.52
CA LEU A 100 -8.56 1.47 -5.70
C LEU A 100 -9.57 1.35 -6.85
N ARG A 101 -9.05 1.31 -8.07
CA ARG A 101 -9.81 1.13 -9.32
C ARG A 101 -10.10 -0.34 -9.55
N ASP A 102 -10.97 -0.62 -10.50
CA ASP A 102 -11.26 -1.98 -11.00
C ASP A 102 -10.02 -2.69 -11.58
N SER A 103 -9.11 -1.94 -12.21
CA SER A 103 -7.85 -2.46 -12.75
C SER A 103 -6.78 -2.80 -11.71
N ASP A 104 -6.99 -2.43 -10.45
CA ASP A 104 -6.02 -2.56 -9.34
C ASP A 104 -6.21 -3.86 -8.55
N TYR A 105 -5.21 -4.20 -7.73
CA TYR A 105 -5.15 -5.43 -6.93
C TYR A 105 -5.10 -5.14 -5.43
N ILE A 106 -5.84 -5.94 -4.67
CA ILE A 106 -5.75 -5.99 -3.21
C ILE A 106 -5.26 -7.37 -2.81
N PHE A 107 -4.21 -7.40 -2.00
CA PHE A 107 -3.67 -8.61 -1.38
C PHE A 107 -3.92 -8.55 0.13
N PRO A 108 -5.11 -8.96 0.60
CA PRO A 108 -5.37 -9.02 2.02
C PRO A 108 -4.78 -10.30 2.60
N ARG A 109 -4.08 -10.21 3.73
CA ARG A 109 -3.53 -11.40 4.38
C ARG A 109 -4.67 -12.32 4.81
N GLN A 110 -4.61 -13.57 4.36
CA GLN A 110 -5.66 -14.55 4.61
C GLN A 110 -5.84 -14.78 6.11
N ASP A 111 -7.10 -14.86 6.56
CA ASP A 111 -7.52 -15.05 7.96
C ASP A 111 -7.34 -13.82 8.88
N TYR A 112 -6.79 -12.70 8.37
CA TYR A 112 -6.62 -11.45 9.12
C TYR A 112 -7.79 -10.47 8.92
N THR A 113 -7.76 -9.38 9.69
CA THR A 113 -8.83 -8.39 9.79
C THR A 113 -9.22 -7.79 8.45
N LEU A 114 -8.25 -7.43 7.60
CA LEU A 114 -8.55 -6.86 6.29
C LEU A 114 -9.37 -7.83 5.42
N ALA A 115 -8.94 -9.09 5.33
CA ALA A 115 -9.63 -10.13 4.55
C ALA A 115 -11.06 -10.34 5.04
N LYS A 116 -11.26 -10.43 6.37
CA LYS A 116 -12.58 -10.59 7.00
C LYS A 116 -13.51 -9.41 6.71
N ARG A 117 -12.99 -8.17 6.72
CA ARG A 117 -13.78 -6.96 6.43
C ARG A 117 -14.20 -6.88 4.98
N ILE A 118 -13.30 -7.22 4.05
CA ILE A 118 -13.62 -7.27 2.62
C ILE A 118 -14.68 -8.33 2.36
N GLN A 119 -14.55 -9.53 2.94
CA GLN A 119 -15.54 -10.60 2.78
C GLN A 119 -16.93 -10.22 3.30
N LYS A 120 -17.00 -9.40 4.37
CA LYS A 120 -18.26 -8.94 4.94
C LYS A 120 -19.01 -7.93 4.05
N ASP A 121 -18.29 -7.18 3.22
CA ASP A 121 -18.84 -6.07 2.43
C ASP A 121 -18.12 -5.96 1.06
N PRO A 122 -18.22 -7.01 0.21
CA PRO A 122 -17.44 -7.09 -1.03
C PRO A 122 -17.91 -6.09 -2.09
N GLU A 123 -19.18 -5.69 -2.05
CA GLU A 123 -19.83 -4.74 -2.96
C GLU A 123 -19.12 -3.38 -3.00
N ARG A 124 -18.43 -3.01 -1.92
CA ARG A 124 -17.69 -1.75 -1.81
C ARG A 124 -16.29 -1.80 -2.41
N ILE A 125 -15.82 -2.99 -2.79
CA ILE A 125 -14.49 -3.20 -3.31
C ILE A 125 -14.56 -3.31 -4.83
N LYS A 126 -13.91 -2.37 -5.51
CA LYS A 126 -13.84 -2.34 -6.98
C LYS A 126 -12.68 -3.18 -7.52
N ALA A 127 -11.53 -3.08 -6.86
CA ALA A 127 -10.31 -3.79 -7.22
C ALA A 127 -10.46 -5.31 -7.05
N SER A 128 -9.70 -6.08 -7.83
CA SER A 128 -9.70 -7.54 -7.66
C SER A 128 -8.94 -7.93 -6.39
N VAL A 129 -9.50 -8.91 -5.66
CA VAL A 129 -9.03 -9.31 -4.33
C VAL A 129 -8.35 -10.68 -4.41
N HIS A 130 -7.09 -10.75 -3.99
CA HIS A 130 -6.24 -11.94 -4.04
C HIS A 130 -5.64 -12.22 -2.66
N PRO A 131 -6.33 -12.98 -1.79
CA PRO A 131 -5.81 -13.27 -0.45
C PRO A 131 -4.45 -13.96 -0.48
N TRP A 132 -3.55 -13.61 0.44
CA TRP A 132 -2.20 -14.20 0.50
C TRP A 132 -1.88 -14.79 1.87
N ARG A 133 -1.09 -15.87 1.89
CA ARG A 133 -0.45 -16.43 3.09
C ARG A 133 1.05 -16.18 3.08
N THR A 134 1.65 -16.23 1.89
CA THR A 134 3.09 -16.07 1.65
C THR A 134 3.35 -15.10 0.50
N GLY A 135 4.60 -14.64 0.37
CA GLY A 135 5.00 -13.80 -0.77
C GLY A 135 4.85 -14.51 -2.13
N ILE A 136 4.85 -15.85 -2.16
CA ILE A 136 4.67 -16.65 -3.38
C ILE A 136 3.27 -16.45 -3.95
N ASP A 137 2.25 -16.34 -3.09
CA ASP A 137 0.86 -16.12 -3.52
C ASP A 137 0.75 -14.79 -4.27
N ILE A 138 1.35 -13.73 -3.70
CA ILE A 138 1.41 -12.39 -4.31
C ILE A 138 2.17 -12.44 -5.65
N ALA A 139 3.36 -13.05 -5.65
CA ALA A 139 4.18 -13.17 -6.85
C ALA A 139 3.46 -13.93 -7.97
N SER A 140 2.71 -14.98 -7.63
CA SER A 140 1.98 -15.79 -8.61
C SER A 140 0.93 -15.00 -9.38
N ILE A 141 0.33 -13.96 -8.78
CA ILE A 141 -0.64 -13.10 -9.45
C ILE A 141 0.08 -12.06 -10.31
N LEU A 142 1.12 -11.42 -9.76
CA LEU A 142 1.80 -10.31 -10.41
C LEU A 142 2.68 -10.75 -11.58
N LEU A 143 3.26 -11.95 -11.51
CA LEU A 143 4.11 -12.49 -12.58
C LEU A 143 3.31 -13.20 -13.68
N LYS A 144 2.08 -13.66 -13.43
CA LYS A 144 1.22 -14.27 -14.47
C LYS A 144 0.93 -13.29 -15.62
N GLU A 145 0.74 -12.02 -15.28
CA GLU A 145 0.43 -10.94 -16.22
C GLU A 145 1.65 -10.48 -17.03
N SER A 146 2.85 -11.02 -16.77
CA SER A 146 4.10 -10.65 -17.45
C SER A 146 4.44 -11.55 -18.65
N THR A 147 3.53 -12.43 -19.06
CA THR A 147 3.74 -13.31 -20.22
C THR A 147 3.26 -12.60 -21.49
N PHE A 148 4.19 -11.99 -22.23
CA PHE A 148 3.98 -11.59 -23.63
C PHE A 148 4.36 -12.74 -24.57
#